data_AF-A0A2V9EGU6-F1
#
_entry.id   AF-A0A2V9EGU6-F1
#
_cell.length_a   1.000
_cell.length_b   1.000
_cell.length_c   1.000
_cell.angle_alpha   90.00
_cell.angle_beta   90.00
_cell.angle_gamma   90.00
#
_symmetry.space_group_name_H-M   'P 1'
#
loop_
_entity.id
_entity.type
_entity.pdbx_description
1 polymer ?
#
loop_
_entity_poly.entity_id
_entity_poly.type
_entity_poly.pdbx_seq_one_letter_code
_entity_poly.pdbx_strand_id
1 'polypeptide(L)'
;MKLRIWTTLFLVTIAQVAWGQTSTNPKLVNAEATEPSVNSYTVLGATFEQETLLRAQIRIMQPDVYPLRVLFVPHRKYVDTARTFRLHVPAGYTSAMFTHLPSRSVFIDSDRYVSDDSLGYWVAHELGHLAANSASESDADKAARDYRKHLKDAPKPHVH
;
A
#
# COMPACT_ATOMS: atom_id res chain seq x y z
N MET A 1 67.78 24.37 -7.55
CA MET A 1 66.91 25.53 -7.26
C MET A 1 65.87 25.68 -8.38
N LYS A 2 64.59 25.46 -8.06
CA LYS A 2 63.42 26.25 -8.47
C LYS A 2 62.15 25.45 -8.12
N LEU A 3 61.51 25.89 -7.05
CA LEU A 3 60.19 25.50 -6.59
C LEU A 3 59.14 26.22 -7.45
N ARG A 4 58.08 25.54 -7.88
CA ARG A 4 56.82 26.21 -8.24
C ARG A 4 55.66 25.24 -8.00
N ILE A 5 55.03 25.43 -6.84
CA ILE A 5 53.78 24.81 -6.41
C ILE A 5 52.65 25.52 -7.17
N TRP A 6 51.77 24.76 -7.81
CA TRP A 6 50.49 25.27 -8.29
C TRP A 6 49.37 24.46 -7.64
N THR A 7 48.68 25.13 -6.72
CA THR A 7 47.48 24.67 -6.02
C THR A 7 46.29 25.01 -6.90
N THR A 8 45.54 24.02 -7.38
CA THR A 8 44.22 24.24 -7.98
C THR A 8 43.15 23.67 -7.06
N LEU A 9 42.49 24.60 -6.37
CA LEU A 9 41.26 24.42 -5.61
C LEU A 9 40.12 24.27 -6.63
N PHE A 10 39.44 23.12 -6.69
CA PHE A 10 38.19 22.98 -7.44
C PHE A 10 37.03 22.80 -6.47
N LEU A 11 36.19 23.84 -6.43
CA LEU A 11 35.02 23.96 -5.60
C LEU A 11 33.89 23.05 -6.09
N VAL A 12 33.26 22.38 -5.13
CA VAL A 12 31.98 21.70 -5.22
C VAL A 12 30.87 22.73 -5.40
N THR A 13 30.04 22.61 -6.44
CA THR A 13 28.69 23.17 -6.45
C THR A 13 27.72 22.15 -7.03
N ILE A 14 26.78 21.75 -6.18
CA ILE A 14 25.63 20.90 -6.46
C ILE A 14 24.65 21.69 -7.34
N ALA A 15 24.34 21.20 -8.54
CA ALA A 15 23.19 21.69 -9.31
C ALA A 15 21.99 20.79 -9.04
N GLN A 16 20.97 21.37 -8.43
CA GLN A 16 19.67 20.76 -8.16
C GLN A 16 18.87 20.58 -9.47
N VAL A 17 18.30 19.39 -9.62
CA VAL A 17 16.91 19.09 -10.03
C VAL A 17 16.15 20.20 -10.77
N ALA A 18 15.78 19.93 -12.02
CA ALA A 18 14.39 20.04 -12.51
C ALA A 18 14.26 19.43 -13.91
N TRP A 19 13.68 18.23 -13.99
CA TRP A 19 13.05 17.76 -15.22
C TRP A 19 11.90 18.70 -15.56
N GLY A 20 11.87 19.12 -16.82
CA GLY A 20 10.87 20.04 -17.33
C GLY A 20 9.46 19.50 -17.22
N GLN A 21 8.58 20.30 -16.61
CA GLN A 21 7.19 20.41 -17.07
C GLN A 21 6.96 21.85 -17.50
N THR A 22 6.69 22.01 -18.79
CA THR A 22 6.28 23.27 -19.41
C THR A 22 4.98 23.75 -18.81
N SER A 23 4.98 25.00 -18.37
CA SER A 23 3.80 25.73 -17.91
C SER A 23 2.81 25.96 -19.05
N THR A 24 1.56 25.54 -18.87
CA THR A 24 0.40 26.14 -19.54
C THR A 24 -0.76 26.24 -18.53
N ASN A 25 -0.96 27.47 -18.04
CA ASN A 25 -2.11 28.05 -17.32
C ASN A 25 -2.77 27.27 -16.16
N PRO A 26 -2.86 27.87 -14.94
CA PRO A 26 -3.73 27.35 -13.90
C PRO A 26 -5.17 27.77 -14.23
N LYS A 27 -5.92 26.92 -14.93
CA LYS A 27 -7.38 26.97 -14.77
C LYS A 27 -7.67 26.30 -13.43
N LEU A 28 -7.81 27.15 -12.42
CA LEU A 28 -8.23 26.79 -11.07
C LEU A 28 -9.66 26.23 -11.15
N VAL A 29 -9.77 24.97 -11.55
CA VAL A 29 -10.96 24.18 -11.31
C VAL A 29 -10.88 23.91 -9.82
N ASN A 30 -11.76 24.54 -9.05
CA ASN A 30 -12.09 24.10 -7.71
C ASN A 30 -12.52 22.63 -7.85
N ALA A 31 -11.57 21.71 -7.72
CA ALA A 31 -11.86 20.36 -7.33
C ALA A 31 -12.35 20.50 -5.90
N GLU A 32 -13.66 20.68 -5.78
CA GLU A 32 -14.39 20.35 -4.59
C GLU A 32 -13.87 18.99 -4.16
N ALA A 33 -13.10 18.97 -3.07
CA ALA A 33 -12.61 17.75 -2.50
C ALA A 33 -13.86 17.00 -2.06
N THR A 34 -14.33 16.09 -2.92
CA THR A 34 -15.38 15.16 -2.58
C THR A 34 -14.91 14.49 -1.30
N GLU A 35 -15.59 14.82 -0.20
CA GLU A 35 -15.46 14.10 1.07
C GLU A 35 -15.39 12.62 0.72
N PRO A 36 -14.29 11.91 1.07
CA PRO A 36 -14.19 10.51 0.74
C PRO A 36 -15.40 9.84 1.38
N SER A 37 -16.26 9.26 0.54
CA SER A 37 -17.37 8.42 0.98
C SER A 37 -16.86 7.50 2.09
N VAL A 38 -17.68 7.26 3.12
CA VAL A 38 -17.33 6.43 4.28
C VAL A 38 -16.83 5.03 3.87
N ASN A 39 -17.17 4.59 2.65
CA ASN A 39 -16.78 3.31 2.05
C ASN A 39 -15.75 3.46 0.91
N SER A 40 -15.16 4.64 0.74
CA SER A 40 -14.14 4.91 -0.27
C SER A 40 -12.75 4.85 0.34
N TYR A 41 -11.85 4.18 -0.38
CA TYR A 41 -10.45 4.05 -0.03
C TYR A 41 -9.60 4.18 -1.27
N THR A 42 -8.39 4.69 -1.08
CA THR A 42 -7.42 4.83 -2.18
C THR A 42 -6.56 3.57 -2.28
N VAL A 43 -6.26 3.19 -3.52
CA VAL A 43 -5.29 2.14 -3.81
C VAL A 43 -4.11 2.83 -4.47
N LEU A 44 -2.90 2.60 -3.96
CA LEU A 44 -1.68 3.26 -4.43
C LEU A 44 -0.63 2.23 -4.79
N GLY A 45 0.12 2.49 -5.85
CA GLY A 45 1.24 1.65 -6.30
C GLY A 45 0.84 0.32 -6.95
N ALA A 46 -0.45 0.07 -7.13
CA ALA A 46 -0.97 -1.11 -7.81
C ALA A 46 -0.93 -0.95 -9.34
N THR A 47 -0.85 -2.07 -10.06
CA THR A 47 -1.26 -2.12 -11.47
C THR A 47 -2.79 -1.98 -11.57
N PHE A 48 -3.29 -1.66 -12.77
CA PHE A 48 -4.73 -1.56 -13.00
C PHE A 48 -5.48 -2.87 -12.69
N GLU A 49 -4.89 -4.02 -13.03
CA GLU A 49 -5.46 -5.34 -12.75
C GLU A 49 -5.51 -5.65 -11.25
N GLN A 50 -4.41 -5.38 -10.53
CA GLN A 50 -4.33 -5.54 -9.08
C GLN A 50 -5.37 -4.68 -8.36
N GLU A 51 -5.48 -3.41 -8.73
CA GLU A 51 -6.47 -2.51 -8.14
C GLU A 51 -7.90 -2.99 -8.42
N THR A 52 -8.18 -3.39 -9.67
CA THR A 52 -9.51 -3.88 -10.06
C THR A 52 -9.89 -5.12 -9.27
N LEU A 53 -8.98 -6.09 -9.18
CA LEU A 53 -9.19 -7.33 -8.45
C LEU A 53 -9.38 -7.08 -6.95
N LEU A 54 -8.47 -6.30 -6.33
CA LEU A 54 -8.56 -5.93 -4.92
C LEU A 54 -9.90 -5.28 -4.62
N ARG A 55 -10.34 -4.33 -5.45
CA ARG A 55 -11.61 -3.63 -5.27
C ARG A 55 -12.80 -4.56 -5.41
N ALA A 56 -12.79 -5.47 -6.36
CA ALA A 56 -13.82 -6.48 -6.52
C ALA A 56 -13.90 -7.40 -5.29
N GLN A 57 -12.76 -7.88 -4.80
CA GLN A 57 -12.68 -8.75 -3.62
C GLN A 57 -13.18 -8.03 -2.36
N ILE A 58 -12.72 -6.80 -2.09
CA ILE A 58 -13.19 -6.01 -0.93
C ILE A 58 -14.70 -5.72 -1.04
N ARG A 59 -15.23 -5.48 -2.24
CA ARG A 59 -16.67 -5.31 -2.45
C ARG A 59 -17.45 -6.59 -2.12
N ILE A 60 -16.93 -7.75 -2.49
CA ILE A 60 -17.54 -9.05 -2.17
C ILE A 60 -17.52 -9.30 -0.65
N MET A 61 -16.41 -8.98 0.02
CA MET A 61 -16.28 -9.16 1.46
C MET A 61 -17.28 -8.34 2.27
N GLN A 62 -17.63 -7.15 1.78
CA GLN A 62 -18.49 -6.17 2.47
C GLN A 62 -18.04 -5.90 3.92
N PRO A 63 -16.81 -5.40 4.14
CA PRO A 63 -16.34 -5.12 5.49
C PRO A 63 -17.12 -3.96 6.12
N ASP A 64 -17.43 -4.09 7.41
CA ASP A 64 -18.05 -3.00 8.19
C ASP A 64 -17.11 -1.80 8.35
N VAL A 65 -15.80 -2.05 8.28
CA VAL A 65 -14.74 -1.05 8.39
C VAL A 65 -13.82 -1.13 7.19
N TYR A 66 -13.90 -0.13 6.30
CA TYR A 66 -12.99 0.00 5.17
C TYR A 66 -11.62 0.54 5.60
N PRO A 67 -10.52 0.15 4.93
CA PRO A 67 -9.26 0.86 5.08
C PRO A 67 -9.42 2.30 4.57
N LEU A 68 -8.53 3.20 4.97
CA LEU A 68 -8.41 4.50 4.29
C LEU A 68 -7.55 4.36 3.04
N ARG A 69 -6.54 3.48 3.08
CA ARG A 69 -5.56 3.28 2.02
C ARG A 69 -5.14 1.82 1.94
N VAL A 70 -4.96 1.33 0.71
CA VAL A 70 -4.23 0.10 0.43
C VAL A 70 -3.03 0.45 -0.43
N LEU A 71 -1.82 0.08 0.00
CA LEU A 71 -0.57 0.48 -0.64
C LEU A 71 0.20 -0.75 -1.10
N PHE A 72 0.38 -0.89 -2.40
CA PHE A 72 1.35 -1.81 -2.98
C PHE A 72 2.72 -1.11 -2.98
N VAL A 73 3.71 -1.75 -2.37
CA VAL A 73 5.02 -1.16 -2.15
C VAL A 73 6.14 -2.17 -2.47
N PRO A 74 7.22 -1.75 -3.14
CA PRO A 74 8.39 -2.61 -3.34
C PRO A 74 8.96 -3.11 -2.02
N HIS A 75 9.51 -4.32 -2.02
CA HIS A 75 9.89 -5.06 -0.81
C HIS A 75 10.79 -4.25 0.13
N ARG A 76 11.78 -3.53 -0.42
CA ARG A 76 12.68 -2.70 0.40
C ARG A 76 11.90 -1.63 1.16
N LYS A 77 10.99 -0.92 0.48
CA LYS A 77 10.16 0.12 1.10
C LYS A 77 9.16 -0.48 2.07
N TYR A 78 8.61 -1.64 1.77
CA TYR A 78 7.73 -2.40 2.67
C TYR A 78 8.42 -2.69 4.01
N VAL A 79 9.62 -3.28 3.98
CA VAL A 79 10.42 -3.59 5.18
C VAL A 79 10.77 -2.33 5.96
N ASP A 80 11.22 -1.27 5.27
CA ASP A 80 11.56 0.00 5.90
C ASP A 80 10.34 0.65 6.59
N THR A 81 9.17 0.57 5.95
CA THR A 81 7.90 1.09 6.50
C THR A 81 7.48 0.29 7.73
N ALA A 82 7.52 -1.04 7.67
CA ALA A 82 7.13 -1.90 8.78
C ALA A 82 8.04 -1.69 10.01
N ARG A 83 9.36 -1.51 9.79
CA ARG A 83 10.32 -1.11 10.84
C ARG A 83 9.99 0.26 11.42
N THR A 84 9.67 1.24 10.57
CA THR A 84 9.31 2.60 11.01
C THR A 84 8.09 2.59 11.92
N PHE A 85 7.09 1.76 11.62
CA PHE A 85 5.90 1.57 12.46
C PHE A 85 6.14 0.68 13.68
N ARG A 86 7.36 0.16 13.87
CA ARG A 86 7.71 -0.75 14.97
C ARG A 86 6.79 -1.97 15.03
N LEU A 87 6.23 -2.37 13.89
CA LEU A 87 5.49 -3.62 13.80
C LEU A 87 6.48 -4.76 14.01
N HIS A 88 6.03 -5.82 14.68
CA HIS A 88 6.84 -7.03 14.77
C HIS A 88 6.90 -7.64 13.37
N VAL A 89 7.85 -7.16 12.55
CA VAL A 89 8.22 -7.83 11.31
C VAL A 89 8.89 -9.10 11.79
N PRO A 90 8.30 -10.29 11.59
CA PRO A 90 8.98 -11.52 11.94
C PRO A 90 10.35 -11.45 11.25
N ALA A 91 11.42 -11.77 11.98
CA ALA A 91 12.77 -11.77 11.41
C ALA A 91 12.93 -12.73 10.21
N GLY A 92 11.88 -13.46 9.85
CA GLY A 92 11.68 -14.10 8.56
C GLY A 92 10.71 -13.32 7.69
N TYR A 93 11.20 -12.90 6.52
CA TYR A 93 10.65 -12.96 5.16
C TYR A 93 9.18 -13.37 4.83
N THR A 94 8.28 -13.63 5.79
CA THR A 94 7.09 -14.48 5.57
C THR A 94 5.75 -13.74 5.44
N SER A 95 5.60 -12.50 5.90
CA SER A 95 4.35 -11.75 5.67
C SER A 95 4.47 -10.80 4.49
N ALA A 96 3.66 -11.04 3.46
CA ALA A 96 3.52 -10.18 2.29
C ALA A 96 2.54 -9.02 2.51
N MET A 97 1.85 -8.97 3.65
CA MET A 97 0.93 -7.87 4.00
C MET A 97 1.04 -7.49 5.48
N PHE A 98 0.70 -6.25 5.81
CA PHE A 98 0.43 -5.85 7.18
C PHE A 98 -0.55 -4.68 7.24
N THR A 99 -1.22 -4.56 8.39
CA THR A 99 -2.10 -3.44 8.71
C THR A 99 -1.46 -2.51 9.71
N HIS A 100 -1.41 -1.22 9.38
CA HIS A 100 -1.09 -0.17 10.34
C HIS A 100 -2.38 0.46 10.84
N LEU A 101 -2.84 0.01 12.02
CA LEU A 101 -4.10 0.43 12.64
C LEU A 101 -4.22 1.96 12.81
N PRO A 102 -3.22 2.68 13.35
CA PRO A 102 -3.34 4.13 13.58
C PRO A 102 -3.63 4.93 12.31
N SER A 103 -3.12 4.48 11.16
CA SER A 103 -3.36 5.13 9.88
C SER A 103 -4.42 4.45 9.02
N ARG A 104 -5.09 3.40 9.55
CA ARG A 104 -6.05 2.54 8.85
C ARG A 104 -5.58 2.17 7.44
N SER A 105 -4.33 1.73 7.32
CA SER A 105 -3.71 1.47 6.03
C SER A 105 -3.22 0.03 5.95
N VAL A 106 -3.52 -0.63 4.84
CA VAL A 106 -3.02 -1.98 4.53
C VAL A 106 -1.86 -1.84 3.56
N PHE A 107 -0.73 -2.47 3.87
CA PHE A 107 0.46 -2.48 3.03
C PHE A 107 0.63 -3.86 2.44
N ILE A 108 0.90 -3.92 1.14
CA ILE A 108 1.10 -5.14 0.38
C ILE A 108 2.49 -5.07 -0.26
N ASP A 109 3.31 -6.08 -0.02
CA ASP A 109 4.62 -6.23 -0.62
C ASP A 109 4.46 -6.65 -2.09
N SER A 110 4.68 -5.70 -3.01
CA SER A 110 4.48 -5.91 -4.45
C SER A 110 5.39 -6.98 -5.04
N ASP A 111 6.54 -7.22 -4.41
CA ASP A 111 7.55 -8.14 -4.96
C ASP A 111 7.37 -9.57 -4.41
N ARG A 112 6.48 -9.75 -3.43
CA ARG A 112 6.30 -11.01 -2.70
C ARG A 112 4.89 -11.53 -2.61
N TYR A 113 3.88 -10.72 -2.92
CA TYR A 113 2.52 -11.25 -2.98
C TYR A 113 2.46 -12.29 -4.14
N VAL A 114 2.15 -13.54 -3.80
CA VAL A 114 2.45 -14.70 -4.64
C VAL A 114 1.41 -14.90 -5.74
N SER A 115 0.15 -14.56 -5.48
CA SER A 115 -0.92 -14.68 -6.48
C SER A 115 -2.16 -13.86 -6.17
N ASP A 116 -2.83 -13.48 -7.26
CA ASP A 116 -4.15 -12.87 -7.28
C ASP A 116 -5.22 -13.79 -6.66
N ASP A 117 -5.06 -15.11 -6.79
CA ASP A 117 -5.97 -16.13 -6.22
C ASP A 117 -5.96 -16.14 -4.69
N SER A 118 -4.83 -15.80 -4.07
CA SER A 118 -4.68 -15.75 -2.61
C SER A 118 -4.84 -14.34 -2.04
N LEU A 119 -4.85 -13.31 -2.90
CA LEU A 119 -4.96 -11.90 -2.51
C LEU A 119 -6.14 -11.67 -1.58
N GLY A 120 -7.33 -12.14 -1.95
CA GLY A 120 -8.54 -11.95 -1.16
C GLY A 120 -8.47 -12.61 0.21
N TYR A 121 -7.85 -13.78 0.32
CA TYR A 121 -7.72 -14.49 1.60
C TYR A 121 -6.85 -13.73 2.60
N TRP A 122 -5.74 -13.15 2.12
CA TRP A 122 -4.82 -12.36 2.93
C TRP A 122 -5.38 -10.97 3.23
N VAL A 123 -5.97 -10.30 2.24
CA VAL A 123 -6.65 -9.01 2.46
C VAL A 123 -7.78 -9.16 3.48
N ALA A 124 -8.54 -10.26 3.46
CA ALA A 124 -9.54 -10.52 4.49
C ALA A 124 -8.95 -10.57 5.91
N HIS A 125 -7.74 -11.13 6.08
CA HIS A 125 -7.03 -11.14 7.36
C HIS A 125 -6.68 -9.72 7.80
N GLU A 126 -6.10 -8.92 6.90
CA GLU A 126 -5.73 -7.53 7.17
C GLU A 126 -6.93 -6.64 7.49
N LEU A 127 -8.05 -6.83 6.78
CA LEU A 127 -9.31 -6.16 7.12
C LEU A 127 -9.88 -6.64 8.46
N GLY A 128 -9.56 -7.87 8.87
CA GLY A 128 -9.89 -8.39 10.20
C GLY A 128 -9.23 -7.59 11.32
N HIS A 129 -7.96 -7.20 11.17
CA HIS A 129 -7.30 -6.28 12.11
C HIS A 129 -8.04 -4.95 12.25
N LEU A 130 -8.49 -4.38 11.12
CA LEU A 130 -9.26 -3.12 11.13
C LEU A 130 -10.62 -3.27 11.80
N ALA A 131 -11.34 -4.35 11.48
CA ALA A 131 -12.67 -4.62 12.03
C ALA A 131 -12.63 -4.88 13.55
N ALA A 132 -11.63 -5.63 14.02
CA ALA A 132 -11.42 -5.87 15.44
C ALA A 132 -10.71 -4.71 16.17
N ASN A 133 -10.18 -3.73 15.42
CA ASN A 133 -9.28 -2.69 15.92
C ASN A 133 -8.19 -3.25 16.85
N SER A 134 -7.57 -4.35 16.43
CA SER A 134 -6.68 -5.17 17.26
C SER A 134 -5.46 -5.65 16.47
N ALA A 135 -4.28 -5.61 17.09
CA ALA A 135 -3.05 -6.17 16.54
C ALA A 135 -2.93 -7.70 16.79
N SER A 136 -3.94 -8.30 17.42
CA SER A 136 -3.98 -9.75 17.68
C SER A 136 -4.31 -10.51 16.39
N GLU A 137 -3.41 -11.42 15.99
CA GLU A 137 -3.62 -12.36 14.88
C GLU A 137 -4.90 -13.18 15.05
N SER A 138 -5.21 -13.60 16.29
CA SER A 138 -6.41 -14.38 16.58
C SER A 138 -7.69 -13.59 16.40
N ASP A 139 -7.67 -12.30 16.75
CA ASP A 139 -8.84 -11.43 16.57
C ASP A 139 -9.07 -11.15 15.08
N ALA A 140 -7.98 -10.89 14.36
CA ALA A 140 -8.00 -10.69 12.91
C ALA A 140 -8.52 -11.93 12.19
N ASP A 141 -8.00 -13.11 12.50
CA ASP A 141 -8.47 -14.36 11.90
C ASP A 141 -9.92 -14.67 12.24
N LYS A 142 -10.39 -14.33 13.44
CA LYS A 142 -11.79 -14.49 13.82
C LYS A 142 -12.68 -13.59 12.96
N ALA A 143 -12.35 -12.31 12.83
CA ALA A 143 -13.10 -11.36 12.01
C ALA A 143 -13.05 -11.71 10.51
N ALA A 144 -11.90 -12.19 10.02
CA ALA A 144 -11.70 -12.54 8.62
C ALA A 144 -12.52 -13.75 8.15
N ARG A 145 -13.03 -14.59 9.06
CA ARG A 145 -13.82 -15.78 8.69
C ARG A 145 -15.04 -15.44 7.86
N ASP A 146 -15.76 -14.39 8.23
CA ASP A 146 -16.99 -14.00 7.52
C ASP A 146 -16.65 -13.41 6.15
N TYR A 147 -15.60 -12.60 6.05
CA TYR A 147 -15.10 -12.08 4.77
C TYR A 147 -14.65 -13.20 3.82
N ARG A 148 -13.90 -14.19 4.33
CA ARG A 148 -13.46 -15.36 3.57
C ARG A 148 -14.64 -16.23 3.14
N LYS A 149 -15.68 -16.32 3.97
CA LYS A 149 -16.93 -17.00 3.61
C LYS A 149 -17.62 -16.28 2.44
N HIS A 150 -17.78 -14.96 2.49
CA HIS A 150 -18.36 -14.19 1.39
C HIS A 150 -17.58 -14.36 0.08
N LEU A 151 -16.24 -14.36 0.14
CA LEU A 151 -15.41 -14.64 -1.04
C LEU A 151 -15.63 -16.05 -1.62
N LYS A 152 -15.77 -17.05 -0.76
CA LYS A 152 -15.98 -18.44 -1.18
C LYS A 152 -17.36 -18.65 -1.80
N ASP A 153 -18.37 -18.01 -1.22
CA ASP A 153 -19.77 -18.12 -1.64
C ASP A 153 -20.07 -17.26 -2.88
N ALA A 154 -19.17 -16.35 -3.25
CA ALA A 154 -19.30 -15.56 -4.46
C ALA A 154 -19.23 -16.43 -5.72
N PRO A 155 -20.10 -16.18 -6.72
CA PRO A 155 -20.01 -16.87 -8.01
C PRO A 155 -18.62 -16.62 -8.61
N LYS A 156 -17.90 -17.69 -8.95
CA LYS A 156 -16.66 -17.54 -9.72
C LYS A 156 -17.02 -16.93 -11.07
N PRO A 157 -16.30 -15.89 -11.54
CA PRO A 157 -16.54 -15.36 -12.87
C PRO A 157 -16.39 -16.49 -13.90
N HIS A 158 -17.39 -16.66 -14.76
CA HIS A 158 -17.30 -17.57 -15.89
C HIS A 158 -16.18 -17.07 -16.80
N VAL A 159 -15.08 -17.81 -16.83
CA VAL A 159 -14.02 -17.62 -17.82
C VAL A 159 -14.57 -18.20 -19.13
N HIS A 160 -14.99 -17.32 -20.04
CA HIS A 160 -15.33 -17.66 -21.42
C HIS A 160 -14.13 -17.41 -22.33
#